data_AF-A0A969JEE8-F1
#
_entry.id   AF-A0A969JEE8-F1
#
_cell.length_a   1.000
_cell.length_b   1.000
_cell.length_c   1.000
_cell.angle_alpha   90.00
_cell.angle_beta   90.00
_cell.angle_gamma   90.00
#
_symmetry.space_group_name_H-M   'P 1'
#
loop_
_entity.id
_entity.type
_entity.pdbx_description
1 polymer ?
#
loop_
_entity_poly.entity_id
_entity_poly.type
_entity_poly.pdbx_seq_one_letter_code
_entity_poly.pdbx_strand_id
1 'polypeptide(L)' 'MSHNPPFSNLQLELLKLYSTNISDSDLLVIKRFLARFFMQKAIDEADQIWDEQKYTPELMRKWLKGATNEGRN' A
#
# COMPACT_ATOMS: atom_id res chain seq x y z
N MET A 1 -6.24 20.61 24.48
CA MET A 1 -5.06 19.86 23.97
C MET A 1 -5.52 18.43 23.72
N SER A 2 -5.74 18.04 22.47
CA SER A 2 -6.10 16.66 22.11
C SER A 2 -4.84 15.80 22.17
N HIS A 3 -4.71 14.96 23.21
CA HIS A 3 -3.67 13.94 23.28
C HIS A 3 -4.00 12.85 22.25
N ASN A 4 -3.42 12.96 21.05
CA ASN A 4 -3.30 11.79 20.19
C ASN A 4 -2.29 10.85 20.87
N PRO A 5 -2.65 9.58 21.12
CA PRO A 5 -1.67 8.61 21.59
C PRO A 5 -0.51 8.56 20.58
N PRO A 6 0.75 8.46 21.07
CA PRO A 6 1.94 8.62 20.23
C PRO A 6 2.08 7.54 19.15
N PHE A 7 1.33 6.45 19.28
CA PHE A 7 1.34 5.32 18.36
C PHE A 7 -0.08 4.85 18.02
N SER A 8 -0.26 4.39 16.79
CA SER A 8 -1.47 3.67 16.39
C SER A 8 -1.52 2.29 17.05
N ASN A 9 -2.71 1.70 17.09
CA ASN A 9 -2.92 0.31 17.50
C ASN A 9 -1.98 -0.67 16.77
N LEU A 10 -1.81 -0.53 15.45
CA LEU A 10 -0.91 -1.37 14.67
C LEU A 10 0.56 -1.20 15.09
N GLN A 11 1.00 0.04 15.33
CA GLN A 11 2.35 0.33 15.79
C GLN A 11 2.63 -0.31 17.17
N LEU A 12 1.66 -0.28 18.09
CA LEU A 12 1.78 -0.91 19.40
C LEU A 12 1.88 -2.44 19.31
N GLU A 13 1.08 -3.09 18.46
CA GLU A 13 1.16 -4.54 18.27
C GLU A 13 2.49 -4.97 17.62
N LEU A 14 3.01 -4.19 16.67
CA LEU A 14 4.33 -4.46 16.09
C LEU A 14 5.45 -4.33 17.13
N LEU A 15 5.37 -3.35 18.04
CA LEU A 15 6.34 -3.21 19.13
C LEU A 15 6.31 -4.41 20.09
N LYS A 16 5.11 -4.91 20.43
CA LYS A 16 4.97 -6.14 21.23
C LYS A 16 5.51 -7.38 20.51
N LEU A 17 5.34 -7.45 19.19
CA LEU A 17 5.87 -8.57 18.41
C LEU A 17 7.41 -8.54 18.40
N TYR A 18 8.01 -7.36 18.19
CA TYR A 18 9.47 -7.20 18.17
C TYR A 18 10.13 -7.44 19.53
N SER A 19 9.43 -7.21 20.64
CA SER A 19 9.97 -7.48 21.97
C SER A 19 10.17 -8.99 22.26
N THR A 20 9.65 -9.88 21.40
CA THR A 20 9.86 -11.33 21.51
C THR A 20 11.19 -11.80 20.92
N ASN A 21 12.07 -10.87 20.52
CA ASN A 21 13.39 -11.15 19.94
C ASN A 21 13.34 -12.03 18.68
N ILE A 22 12.45 -11.65 17.76
CA ILE A 22 12.30 -12.32 16.46
C ILE A 22 13.60 -12.24 15.65
N SER A 23 13.87 -13.28 14.85
CA SER A 23 15.01 -13.25 13.94
C SER A 23 14.79 -12.22 12.81
N ASP A 24 15.88 -11.69 12.25
CA ASP A 24 15.80 -10.80 11.08
C ASP A 24 15.12 -11.47 9.88
N SER A 25 15.26 -12.80 9.76
CA SER A 25 14.62 -13.58 8.69
C SER A 25 13.10 -13.60 8.84
N ASP A 26 12.59 -13.78 10.06
CA ASP A 26 11.15 -13.75 10.34
C ASP A 26 10.59 -12.33 10.21
N LEU A 27 11.36 -11.33 10.66
CA LEU A 27 11.01 -9.92 10.47
C LEU A 27 10.84 -9.58 8.97
N LEU A 28 11.73 -10.09 8.11
CA LEU A 28 11.62 -9.89 6.66
C LEU A 28 10.36 -10.57 6.09
N VAL A 29 9.99 -11.76 6.59
CA VAL A 29 8.75 -12.44 6.18
C VAL A 29 7.52 -11.62 6.56
N ILE A 30 7.48 -11.07 7.78
CA ILE A 30 6.40 -10.20 8.25
C ILE A 30 6.30 -8.93 7.38
N LYS A 31 7.42 -8.27 7.08
CA LYS A 31 7.44 -7.10 6.19
C LYS A 31 6.88 -7.42 4.81
N ARG A 32 7.25 -8.56 4.22
CA ARG A 32 6.73 -9.01 2.92
C ARG A 32 5.24 -9.33 2.98
N PHE A 33 4.77 -9.91 4.09
CA PHE A 33 3.34 -10.17 4.29
C PHE A 33 2.54 -8.86 4.32
N LEU A 34 2.98 -7.88 5.11
CA LEU A 34 2.33 -6.56 5.17
C LEU A 34 2.37 -5.84 3.81
N ALA A 35 3.51 -5.87 3.12
CA ALA A 35 3.62 -5.28 1.78
C ALA A 35 2.60 -5.90 0.80
N ARG A 36 2.49 -7.23 0.78
CA ARG A 36 1.48 -7.92 -0.06
C ARG A 36 0.06 -7.54 0.32
N PHE A 37 -0.26 -7.48 1.61
CA PHE A 37 -1.59 -7.10 2.08
C PHE A 37 -1.96 -5.68 1.60
N PHE A 38 -1.08 -4.70 1.77
CA PHE A 38 -1.36 -3.33 1.35
C PHE A 38 -1.37 -3.16 -0.18
N MET A 39 -0.51 -3.88 -0.91
CA MET A 39 -0.57 -3.89 -2.37
C MET A 39 -1.89 -4.46 -2.88
N GLN A 40 -2.35 -5.59 -2.33
CA GLN A 40 -3.62 -6.18 -2.74
C GLN A 40 -4.78 -5.24 -2.44
N LYS A 41 -4.81 -4.67 -1.23
CA LYS A 41 -5.84 -3.69 -0.86
C LYS A 41 -5.85 -2.48 -1.80
N ALA A 42 -4.69 -1.95 -2.17
CA ALA A 42 -4.60 -0.82 -3.10
C ALA A 42 -5.07 -1.18 -4.52
N ILE A 43 -4.80 -2.40 -4.99
CA ILE A 43 -5.32 -2.92 -6.27
C ILE A 43 -6.84 -3.02 -6.21
N ASP A 44 -7.38 -3.64 -5.15
CA ASP A 44 -8.83 -3.84 -4.99
C ASP A 44 -9.57 -2.49 -4.92
N GLU A 45 -9.00 -1.50 -4.21
CA GLU A 45 -9.55 -0.14 -4.16
C GLU A 45 -9.48 0.56 -5.53
N ALA A 46 -8.40 0.36 -6.29
CA ALA A 46 -8.27 0.92 -7.64
C ALA A 46 -9.28 0.29 -8.61
N ASP A 47 -9.49 -1.02 -8.53
CA ASP A 47 -10.48 -1.74 -9.33
C ASP A 47 -11.91 -1.28 -8.99
N GLN A 48 -12.23 -1.09 -7.71
CA GLN A 48 -13.53 -0.55 -7.30
C GLN A 48 -13.77 0.85 -7.89
N ILE A 49 -12.80 1.75 -7.78
CA ILE A 49 -12.91 3.11 -8.34
C ILE A 49 -13.04 3.05 -9.87
N TRP A 50 -12.29 2.16 -10.52
CA TRP A 50 -12.34 1.96 -11.97
C TRP A 50 -13.76 1.61 -12.45
N ASP A 51 -14.41 0.69 -11.76
CA ASP A 51 -15.77 0.24 -12.06
C ASP A 51 -16.82 1.32 -11.74
N GLU A 52 -16.73 1.95 -10.57
CA GLU A 52 -17.65 3.02 -10.15
C GLU A 52 -17.66 4.20 -11.12
N GLN A 53 -16.47 4.58 -11.61
CA GLN A 53 -16.30 5.68 -12.54
C GLN A 53 -16.53 5.27 -14.00
N LYS A 54 -16.83 3.97 -14.25
CA LYS A 54 -17.01 3.39 -15.58
C LYS A 54 -15.84 3.72 -16.52
N TYR A 55 -14.62 3.68 -15.98
CA TYR A 55 -13.45 3.96 -16.77
C TYR A 55 -13.27 2.92 -17.87
N THR A 56 -12.79 3.38 -19.03
CA THR A 56 -12.65 2.53 -20.20
C THR A 56 -11.18 2.22 -20.47
N PRO A 57 -10.88 1.10 -21.15
CA PRO A 57 -9.52 0.77 -21.55
C PRO A 57 -8.84 1.89 -22.38
N GLU A 58 -9.61 2.70 -23.12
CA GLU A 58 -9.12 3.87 -23.86
C GLU A 58 -8.52 4.92 -22.93
N LEU A 59 -9.11 5.14 -21.76
CA LEU A 59 -8.62 6.08 -20.75
C LEU A 59 -7.25 5.62 -20.22
N MET A 60 -7.11 4.33 -19.92
CA MET A 60 -5.82 3.75 -19.52
C MET A 60 -4.76 3.95 -20.62
N ARG A 61 -5.13 3.70 -21.89
CA ARG A 61 -4.22 3.95 -23.02
C ARG A 61 -3.81 5.41 -23.14
N LYS A 62 -4.69 6.36 -22.81
CA LYS A 62 -4.36 7.80 -22.79
C LYS A 62 -3.39 8.14 -21.66
N TRP A 63 -3.60 7.61 -20.46
CA TRP A 63 -2.69 7.80 -19.32
C TRP A 63 -1.29 7.24 -19.59
N LEU A 64 -1.21 6.01 -20.11
CA LEU A 64 0.06 5.37 -20.45
C LEU A 64 0.84 6.18 -21.50
N LYS A 65 0.17 6.68 -22.54
CA LYS A 65 0.80 7.55 -23.55
C LYS A 65 1.32 8.86 -22.97
N GLY A 66 0.54 9.49 -22.07
CA GLY A 66 0.96 10.71 -21.38
C GLY A 66 2.22 10.51 -20.54
N ALA A 67 2.22 9.47 -19.70
CA ALA A 67 3.36 9.12 -18.86
C ALA A 67 4.62 8.79 -19.69
N THR A 68 4.48 8.17 -20.86
CA THR A 68 5.63 7.89 -21.75
C THR A 68 6.15 9.10 -22.50
N ASN A 69 5.35 10.16 -22.65
CA ASN A 69 5.73 11.37 -23.36
C ASN A 69 6.46 12.39 -22.47
N GLU A 70 6.25 12.34 -21.15
CA GLU A 70 6.95 13.21 -20.18
C GLU A 70 8.41 12.82 -19.94
N GLY A 71 8.82 11.59 -20.30
CA GLY A 71 10.22 11.14 -20.22
C GLY A 71 11.06 11.37 -21.48
N ARG A 72 10.55 12.12 -22.47
CA ARG A 72 11.22 12.35 -23.78
C ARG A 72 11.53 13.82 -24.10
N ASN A 73 11.37 14.73 -23.14
CA ASN A 73 11.77 16.13 -23.27
C ASN A 73 12.94 16.46 -22.33
#